data_AF-A0A5M9K2X1-F1
#
_entry.id   AF-A0A5M9K2X1-F1
#
_cell.length_a   1.000
_cell.length_b   1.000
_cell.length_c   1.000
_cell.angle_alpha   90.00
_cell.angle_beta   90.00
_cell.angle_gamma   90.00
#
_symmetry.space_group_name_H-M   'P 1'
#
loop_
_entity.id
_entity.type
_entity.pdbx_description
1 polymer ?
#
loop_
_entity_poly.entity_id
_entity_poly.type
_entity_poly.pdbx_seq_one_letter_code
_entity_poly.pdbx_strand_id
1 'polypeptide(L)'
;MVSRLRSETNLRVRNKKSGLKCQLTSNQWAGLYIYPENNPQGWRTDGESDFTLETEEEDDRVIIRGSGHDKVGDFTLTGHVDRNTTVRFQKHYTSHWWEYTGSIDPETNMMFGRWGVHQEGGGGYFAFHLVNKNDEDVDISAEDQLDNINGAWSGFYTTTESGTSRRCEFQLDGRPGNNSDLLTIKGHGTAPTGEYKVSGVVSKSGQLTFAKVYGQHTYLYRGTLTADGFMKGHWAGKGASGTFRFGHS
;
A
#
# COMPACT_ATOMS: atom_id res chain seq x y z
N MET A 1 -36.99 59.20 9.17
CA MET A 1 -36.59 58.84 7.79
C MET A 1 -35.51 57.76 7.92
N VAL A 2 -35.84 56.52 7.49
CA VAL A 2 -34.93 55.39 7.09
C VAL A 2 -33.94 54.88 8.18
N SER A 3 -34.28 53.85 8.97
CA SER A 3 -34.08 52.40 8.74
C SER A 3 -32.63 51.93 8.51
N ARG A 4 -32.13 51.05 9.39
CA ARG A 4 -31.78 49.64 9.11
C ARG A 4 -30.97 49.00 10.23
N LEU A 5 -31.49 47.87 10.73
CA LEU A 5 -30.76 46.79 11.38
C LEU A 5 -29.60 46.30 10.51
N ARG A 6 -28.43 46.03 11.10
CA ARG A 6 -27.57 44.92 10.66
C ARG A 6 -27.01 44.17 11.87
N SER A 7 -27.56 42.97 12.02
CA SER A 7 -27.04 41.82 12.73
C SER A 7 -25.62 41.48 12.23
N GLU A 8 -24.60 41.64 13.07
CA GLU A 8 -23.31 40.97 12.87
C GLU A 8 -23.37 39.59 13.54
N THR A 9 -23.85 38.64 12.75
CA THR A 9 -23.75 37.22 13.09
C THR A 9 -22.29 36.82 12.86
N ASN A 10 -21.50 36.77 13.94
CA ASN A 10 -20.22 36.08 13.97
C ASN A 10 -20.46 34.57 13.75
N LEU A 11 -20.53 34.15 12.49
CA LEU A 11 -20.45 32.75 12.09
C LEU A 11 -19.02 32.28 12.31
N ARG A 12 -18.74 31.85 13.55
CA ARG A 12 -17.69 30.87 13.83
C ARG A 12 -17.97 29.66 12.93
N VAL A 13 -17.19 29.52 11.86
CA VAL A 13 -17.05 28.26 11.14
C VAL A 13 -16.50 27.26 12.15
N ARG A 14 -17.41 26.52 12.80
CA ARG A 14 -17.07 25.36 13.60
C ARG A 14 -16.46 24.37 12.61
N ASN A 15 -15.16 24.16 12.71
CA ASN A 15 -14.48 23.02 12.14
C ASN A 15 -15.25 21.77 12.61
N LYS A 16 -16.13 21.23 11.77
CA LYS A 16 -16.71 19.91 12.02
C LYS A 16 -15.51 18.97 11.98
N LYS A 17 -15.12 18.42 13.13
CA LYS A 17 -14.25 17.24 13.17
C LYS A 17 -14.90 16.24 12.21
N SER A 18 -14.30 16.01 11.05
CA SER A 18 -14.80 15.01 10.13
C SER A 18 -14.81 13.70 10.92
N GLY A 19 -15.97 13.03 10.98
CA GLY A 19 -16.14 11.76 11.70
C GLY A 19 -15.44 10.60 10.98
N LEU A 20 -14.57 10.90 10.02
CA LEU A 20 -13.81 9.97 9.22
C LEU A 20 -12.58 9.54 10.02
N LYS A 21 -12.37 8.22 10.13
CA LYS A 21 -11.16 7.66 10.76
C LYS A 21 -9.90 7.87 9.90
N CYS A 22 -10.06 8.18 8.62
CA CYS A 22 -8.99 8.31 7.65
C CYS A 22 -8.87 9.76 7.18
N GLN A 23 -7.66 10.32 7.27
CA GLN A 23 -7.30 11.59 6.64
C GLN A 23 -6.57 11.28 5.34
N LEU A 24 -7.31 11.06 4.27
CA LEU A 24 -6.72 10.95 2.94
C LEU A 24 -6.39 12.36 2.44
N THR A 25 -5.15 12.60 2.04
CA THR A 25 -4.71 13.90 1.53
C THR A 25 -4.51 13.83 0.02
N SER A 26 -4.75 14.96 -0.65
CA SER A 26 -4.46 15.10 -2.08
C SER A 26 -2.95 15.15 -2.27
N ASN A 27 -2.37 14.06 -2.79
CA ASN A 27 -0.91 13.85 -2.80
C ASN A 27 -0.51 12.73 -3.77
N GLN A 28 0.80 12.55 -3.94
CA GLN A 28 1.36 11.43 -4.69
C GLN A 28 1.33 10.15 -3.85
N TRP A 29 0.99 9.05 -4.50
CA TRP A 29 0.96 7.70 -3.98
C TRP A 29 1.84 6.83 -4.85
N ALA A 30 2.49 5.85 -4.23
CA ALA A 30 3.28 4.89 -4.97
C ALA A 30 3.21 3.50 -4.32
N GLY A 31 3.51 2.48 -5.10
CA GLY A 31 3.56 1.11 -4.60
C GLY A 31 3.48 0.11 -5.73
N LEU A 32 2.80 -1.01 -5.49
CA LEU A 32 2.87 -2.17 -6.37
C LEU A 32 1.51 -2.85 -6.53
N TYR A 33 1.35 -3.49 -7.69
CA TYR A 33 0.29 -4.44 -7.97
C TYR A 33 0.89 -5.79 -8.35
N ILE A 34 0.30 -6.85 -7.80
CA ILE A 34 0.73 -8.24 -7.94
C ILE A 34 -0.42 -9.04 -8.53
N TYR A 35 -0.17 -9.86 -9.54
CA TYR A 35 -1.22 -10.67 -10.16
C TYR A 35 -0.76 -12.07 -10.55
N PRO A 36 -1.70 -13.03 -10.62
CA PRO A 36 -1.37 -14.39 -10.97
C PRO A 36 -1.05 -14.44 -12.46
N GLU A 37 0.07 -15.05 -12.82
CA GLU A 37 0.33 -15.37 -14.22
C GLU A 37 -0.56 -16.54 -14.63
N ASN A 38 -1.10 -16.52 -15.85
CA ASN A 38 -1.79 -17.66 -16.47
C ASN A 38 -0.81 -18.79 -16.88
N ASN A 39 0.36 -18.89 -16.23
CA ASN A 39 1.48 -19.76 -16.60
C ASN A 39 2.08 -20.40 -15.33
N PRO A 40 2.71 -21.60 -15.39
CA PRO A 40 3.15 -22.32 -14.19
C PRO A 40 4.36 -21.67 -13.47
N GLN A 41 4.80 -20.47 -13.88
CA GLN A 41 6.02 -19.80 -13.40
C GLN A 41 5.80 -18.81 -12.25
N GLY A 42 4.55 -18.64 -11.79
CA GLY A 42 4.20 -17.93 -10.56
C GLY A 42 3.71 -16.49 -10.79
N TRP A 43 3.49 -15.75 -9.70
CA TRP A 43 2.91 -14.40 -9.76
C TRP A 43 3.96 -13.37 -10.21
N ARG A 44 3.51 -12.36 -10.97
CA ARG A 44 4.35 -11.22 -11.39
C ARG A 44 3.95 -9.95 -10.65
N THR A 45 4.94 -9.09 -10.48
CA THR A 45 4.75 -7.65 -10.27
C THR A 45 5.09 -6.98 -11.58
N ASP A 46 4.25 -6.06 -12.03
CA ASP A 46 4.52 -5.28 -13.25
C ASP A 46 5.39 -4.05 -13.02
N GLY A 47 5.97 -3.96 -11.82
CA GLY A 47 6.79 -2.85 -11.38
C GLY A 47 6.02 -1.95 -10.44
N GLU A 48 6.63 -0.81 -10.17
CA GLU A 48 6.05 0.26 -9.37
C GLU A 48 4.93 0.94 -10.14
N SER A 49 3.90 1.36 -9.43
CA SER A 49 2.91 2.32 -9.93
C SER A 49 2.96 3.53 -9.03
N ASP A 50 3.05 4.70 -9.64
CA ASP A 50 2.82 5.96 -8.96
C ASP A 50 1.64 6.71 -9.59
N PHE A 51 0.95 7.49 -8.77
CA PHE A 51 -0.19 8.29 -9.18
C PHE A 51 -0.43 9.43 -8.19
N THR A 52 -1.15 10.45 -8.63
CA THR A 52 -1.62 11.52 -7.75
C THR A 52 -3.10 11.34 -7.48
N LEU A 53 -3.50 11.54 -6.21
CA LEU A 53 -4.90 11.62 -5.81
C LEU A 53 -5.29 13.06 -5.46
N GLU A 54 -6.53 13.39 -5.78
CA GLU A 54 -7.30 14.52 -5.30
C GLU A 54 -8.48 13.99 -4.48
N THR A 55 -8.81 14.68 -3.40
CA THR A 55 -9.77 14.21 -2.40
C THR A 55 -10.81 15.26 -2.09
N GLU A 56 -12.08 14.85 -2.05
CA GLU A 56 -13.21 15.70 -1.71
C GLU A 56 -14.05 15.02 -0.61
N GLU A 57 -14.26 15.67 0.53
CA GLU A 57 -15.11 15.13 1.60
C GLU A 57 -16.60 15.27 1.24
N GLU A 58 -17.31 14.15 1.26
CA GLU A 58 -18.77 14.06 1.27
C GLU A 58 -19.24 13.44 2.60
N ASP A 59 -20.51 13.66 2.98
CA ASP A 59 -21.04 13.37 4.32
C ASP A 59 -20.54 12.06 4.96
N ASP A 60 -20.48 10.97 4.19
CA ASP A 60 -20.12 9.63 4.64
C ASP A 60 -18.90 9.00 3.96
N ARG A 61 -18.19 9.75 3.11
CA ARG A 61 -17.07 9.21 2.32
C ARG A 61 -16.13 10.30 1.85
N VAL A 62 -14.91 9.92 1.52
CA VAL A 62 -13.98 10.75 0.76
C VAL A 62 -14.06 10.31 -0.70
N ILE A 63 -14.48 11.19 -1.59
CA ILE A 63 -14.37 10.97 -3.04
C ILE A 63 -12.91 11.09 -3.42
N ILE A 64 -12.41 10.14 -4.22
CA ILE A 64 -11.06 10.18 -4.75
C ILE A 64 -11.10 10.29 -6.27
N ARG A 65 -10.32 11.22 -6.80
CA ARG A 65 -10.02 11.36 -8.23
C ARG A 65 -8.50 11.30 -8.37
N GLY A 66 -8.00 10.87 -9.51
CA GLY A 66 -6.55 10.83 -9.68
C GLY A 66 -6.12 10.51 -11.09
N SER A 67 -4.82 10.55 -11.29
CA SER A 67 -4.18 10.16 -12.55
C SER A 67 -2.75 9.71 -12.30
N GLY A 68 -2.24 8.91 -13.22
CA GLY A 68 -0.87 8.44 -13.20
C GLY A 68 -0.49 7.80 -14.52
N HIS A 69 0.72 7.25 -14.55
CA HIS A 69 1.27 6.57 -15.71
C HIS A 69 1.91 5.27 -15.25
N ASP A 70 1.71 4.19 -16.00
CA ASP A 70 2.47 2.95 -15.82
C ASP A 70 2.81 2.33 -17.17
N LYS A 71 3.36 1.12 -17.17
CA LYS A 71 3.77 0.42 -18.40
C LYS A 71 2.64 0.22 -19.43
N VAL A 72 1.37 0.26 -19.01
CA VAL A 72 0.20 0.11 -19.91
C VAL A 72 -0.13 1.45 -20.56
N GLY A 73 0.13 2.55 -19.86
CA GLY A 73 -0.02 3.92 -20.35
C GLY A 73 -0.59 4.85 -19.29
N ASP A 74 -1.09 5.99 -19.76
CA ASP A 74 -1.78 6.95 -18.90
C ASP A 74 -3.11 6.39 -18.40
N PHE A 75 -3.43 6.70 -17.15
CA PHE A 75 -4.69 6.29 -16.55
C PHE A 75 -5.28 7.38 -15.66
N THR A 76 -6.58 7.28 -15.43
CA THR A 76 -7.31 8.04 -14.40
C THR A 76 -7.85 7.13 -13.31
N LEU A 77 -8.06 7.69 -12.13
CA LEU A 77 -8.61 7.02 -10.96
C LEU A 77 -9.89 7.72 -10.53
N THR A 78 -10.92 6.95 -10.23
CA THR A 78 -12.17 7.45 -9.64
C THR A 78 -12.69 6.48 -8.59
N GLY A 79 -13.11 6.98 -7.43
CA GLY A 79 -13.56 6.11 -6.36
C GLY A 79 -13.95 6.83 -5.09
N HIS A 80 -13.98 6.08 -3.99
CA HIS A 80 -14.22 6.62 -2.66
C HIS A 80 -13.56 5.79 -1.56
N VAL A 81 -13.38 6.43 -0.39
CA VAL A 81 -13.06 5.79 0.89
C VAL A 81 -14.23 6.02 1.85
N ASP A 82 -14.80 4.96 2.41
CA ASP A 82 -15.89 5.08 3.39
C ASP A 82 -15.37 5.40 4.81
N ARG A 83 -16.29 5.65 5.75
CA ARG A 83 -15.94 5.93 7.16
C ARG A 83 -15.18 4.81 7.87
N ASN A 84 -15.29 3.59 7.37
CA ASN A 84 -14.66 2.40 7.94
C ASN A 84 -13.34 2.06 7.25
N THR A 85 -12.77 3.02 6.52
CA THR A 85 -11.53 2.89 5.78
C THR A 85 -11.59 1.94 4.60
N THR A 86 -12.78 1.47 4.19
CA THR A 86 -12.93 0.68 2.97
C THR A 86 -12.64 1.58 1.78
N VAL A 87 -11.73 1.17 0.92
CA VAL A 87 -11.45 1.86 -0.34
C VAL A 87 -12.06 1.10 -1.50
N ARG A 88 -12.67 1.84 -2.43
CA ARG A 88 -13.13 1.32 -3.72
C ARG A 88 -12.83 2.33 -4.81
N PHE A 89 -12.10 1.94 -5.83
CA PHE A 89 -11.85 2.80 -6.99
C PHE A 89 -11.67 2.01 -8.27
N GLN A 90 -11.80 2.71 -9.38
CA GLN A 90 -11.53 2.18 -10.71
C GLN A 90 -10.32 2.90 -11.29
N LYS A 91 -9.43 2.10 -11.89
CA LYS A 91 -8.32 2.58 -12.73
C LYS A 91 -8.73 2.49 -14.19
N HIS A 92 -8.91 3.61 -14.85
CA HIS A 92 -9.38 3.72 -16.22
C HIS A 92 -8.23 4.04 -17.17
N TYR A 93 -8.06 3.19 -18.18
CA TYR A 93 -7.28 3.46 -19.38
C TYR A 93 -8.22 3.82 -20.53
N THR A 94 -7.68 4.24 -21.67
CA THR A 94 -8.48 4.54 -22.87
C THR A 94 -9.33 3.35 -23.35
N SER A 95 -8.82 2.12 -23.22
CA SER A 95 -9.45 0.92 -23.79
C SER A 95 -10.16 0.01 -22.78
N HIS A 96 -9.84 0.13 -21.49
CA HIS A 96 -10.32 -0.76 -20.45
C HIS A 96 -10.16 -0.11 -19.08
N TRP A 97 -10.71 -0.73 -18.04
CA TRP A 97 -10.56 -0.28 -16.66
C TRP A 97 -10.31 -1.46 -15.74
N TRP A 98 -9.94 -1.23 -14.49
CA TRP A 98 -9.76 -2.25 -13.44
C TRP A 98 -10.40 -1.77 -12.14
N GLU A 99 -11.13 -2.66 -11.45
CA GLU A 99 -11.67 -2.36 -10.12
C GLU A 99 -10.68 -2.67 -9.02
N TYR A 100 -10.59 -1.81 -8.02
CA TYR A 100 -9.78 -1.95 -6.81
C TYR A 100 -10.71 -1.88 -5.60
N THR A 101 -10.60 -2.86 -4.71
CA THR A 101 -11.34 -2.91 -3.44
C THR A 101 -10.39 -3.28 -2.32
N GLY A 102 -10.47 -2.59 -1.19
CA GLY A 102 -9.51 -2.79 -0.12
C GLY A 102 -9.81 -1.97 1.12
N SER A 103 -8.75 -1.66 1.86
CA SER A 103 -8.82 -0.73 2.97
C SER A 103 -7.61 0.21 2.98
N ILE A 104 -7.77 1.35 3.65
CA ILE A 104 -6.66 2.22 4.05
C ILE A 104 -6.38 2.04 5.53
N ASP A 105 -5.11 1.97 5.85
CA ASP A 105 -4.59 1.95 7.21
C ASP A 105 -4.32 3.41 7.64
N PRO A 106 -5.11 3.99 8.56
CA PRO A 106 -5.01 5.40 8.92
C PRO A 106 -3.76 5.71 9.74
N GLU A 107 -3.11 4.72 10.34
CA GLU A 107 -1.88 4.92 11.12
C GLU A 107 -0.67 5.01 10.21
N THR A 108 -0.67 4.27 9.10
CA THR A 108 0.47 4.17 8.18
C THR A 108 0.24 4.89 6.85
N ASN A 109 -0.96 5.39 6.57
CA ASN A 109 -1.35 5.93 5.26
C ASN A 109 -1.06 4.97 4.11
N MET A 110 -1.33 3.69 4.35
CA MET A 110 -1.12 2.63 3.36
C MET A 110 -2.48 2.09 2.91
N MET A 111 -2.72 2.16 1.60
CA MET A 111 -3.90 1.64 0.93
C MET A 111 -3.58 0.25 0.36
N PHE A 112 -4.37 -0.77 0.67
CA PHE A 112 -4.08 -2.14 0.24
C PHE A 112 -5.37 -2.90 -0.05
N GLY A 113 -5.30 -3.92 -0.90
CA GLY A 113 -6.48 -4.71 -1.20
C GLY A 113 -6.31 -5.61 -2.41
N ARG A 114 -7.44 -5.85 -3.08
CA ARG A 114 -7.53 -6.62 -4.32
C ARG A 114 -7.88 -5.74 -5.49
N TRP A 115 -7.38 -6.11 -6.66
CA TRP A 115 -7.80 -5.51 -7.91
C TRP A 115 -8.31 -6.58 -8.89
N GLY A 116 -9.08 -6.17 -9.90
CA GLY A 116 -9.64 -7.06 -10.92
C GLY A 116 -10.71 -8.03 -10.42
N VAL A 117 -11.45 -7.65 -9.37
CA VAL A 117 -12.44 -8.54 -8.72
C VAL A 117 -13.61 -8.93 -9.64
N HIS A 118 -13.89 -8.12 -10.68
CA HIS A 118 -15.06 -8.30 -11.55
C HIS A 118 -14.70 -8.40 -13.05
N GLN A 119 -13.48 -8.82 -13.39
CA GLN A 119 -13.03 -8.83 -14.78
C GLN A 119 -12.48 -10.18 -15.24
N GLU A 120 -12.85 -10.56 -16.47
CA GLU A 120 -12.26 -11.69 -17.16
C GLU A 120 -10.80 -11.37 -17.49
N GLY A 121 -9.85 -12.16 -16.97
CA GLY A 121 -8.41 -11.89 -17.13
C GLY A 121 -7.61 -11.98 -15.83
N GLY A 122 -8.29 -12.02 -14.69
CA GLY A 122 -7.68 -12.26 -13.38
C GLY A 122 -7.60 -11.02 -12.52
N GLY A 123 -7.56 -11.26 -11.21
CA GLY A 123 -7.43 -10.23 -10.19
C GLY A 123 -6.19 -10.46 -9.33
N GLY A 124 -5.73 -9.43 -8.67
CA GLY A 124 -4.49 -9.43 -7.92
C GLY A 124 -4.60 -8.76 -6.56
N TYR A 125 -3.45 -8.48 -5.98
CA TYR A 125 -3.32 -7.65 -4.78
C TYR A 125 -2.64 -6.34 -5.13
N PHE A 126 -2.97 -5.29 -4.39
CA PHE A 126 -2.27 -4.02 -4.49
C PHE A 126 -1.91 -3.53 -3.08
N ALA A 127 -0.86 -2.71 -3.04
CA ALA A 127 -0.57 -1.88 -1.89
C ALA A 127 0.17 -0.61 -2.34
N PHE A 128 -0.35 0.52 -1.90
CA PHE A 128 0.14 1.86 -2.18
C PHE A 128 0.33 2.61 -0.87
N HIS A 129 1.36 3.42 -0.80
CA HIS A 129 1.59 4.31 0.32
C HIS A 129 1.68 5.75 -0.17
N LEU A 130 1.42 6.67 0.75
CA LEU A 130 1.58 8.09 0.54
C LEU A 130 3.08 8.41 0.35
N VAL A 131 3.40 9.20 -0.67
CA VAL A 131 4.74 9.74 -0.91
C VAL A 131 4.83 11.11 -0.24
N ASN A 132 5.55 11.19 0.89
CA ASN A 132 5.75 12.45 1.61
C ASN A 132 6.80 13.32 0.88
N LYS A 133 6.32 14.27 0.07
CA LYS A 133 7.17 15.28 -0.59
C LYS A 133 7.69 16.38 0.34
N ASN A 134 7.03 16.57 1.49
CA ASN A 134 7.32 17.67 2.42
C ASN A 134 8.08 17.22 3.67
N ASP A 135 8.65 16.01 3.68
CA ASP A 135 9.58 15.60 4.73
C ASP A 135 10.94 16.28 4.46
N GLU A 136 11.01 17.59 4.68
CA GLU A 136 12.27 18.34 4.76
C GLU A 136 13.11 17.90 5.97
N ASP A 137 12.55 17.06 6.86
CA ASP A 137 13.17 16.58 8.09
C ASP A 137 13.78 15.16 7.99
N VAL A 138 13.74 14.52 6.82
CA VAL A 138 14.36 13.20 6.60
C VAL A 138 15.44 13.30 5.53
N ASP A 139 16.68 13.57 5.97
CA ASP A 139 17.91 13.54 5.16
C ASP A 139 18.31 12.11 4.69
N ILE A 140 17.41 11.13 4.85
CA ILE A 140 17.66 9.73 4.51
C ILE A 140 17.01 9.45 3.16
N SER A 141 17.84 9.16 2.17
CA SER A 141 17.39 8.67 0.87
C SER A 141 16.85 7.24 0.99
N ALA A 142 16.02 6.80 0.04
CA ALA A 142 15.68 5.39 -0.02
C ALA A 142 16.93 4.51 -0.20
N GLU A 143 17.97 5.02 -0.87
CA GLU A 143 19.25 4.32 -1.07
C GLU A 143 19.96 4.01 0.25
N ASP A 144 19.85 4.87 1.26
CA ASP A 144 20.43 4.63 2.59
C ASP A 144 19.78 3.43 3.31
N GLN A 145 18.60 3.00 2.84
CA GLN A 145 17.95 1.78 3.34
C GLN A 145 18.44 0.50 2.64
N LEU A 146 19.26 0.59 1.58
CA LEU A 146 19.71 -0.60 0.82
C LEU A 146 20.49 -1.56 1.71
N ASP A 147 21.45 -1.05 2.47
CA ASP A 147 22.26 -1.86 3.38
C ASP A 147 21.41 -2.46 4.51
N ASN A 148 20.34 -1.76 4.91
CA ASN A 148 19.40 -2.25 5.90
C ASN A 148 18.42 -3.28 5.33
N ILE A 149 18.31 -3.44 4.01
CA ILE A 149 17.38 -4.35 3.34
C ILE A 149 18.08 -5.58 2.79
N ASN A 150 19.27 -5.43 2.22
CA ASN A 150 19.98 -6.47 1.51
C ASN A 150 20.45 -7.58 2.44
N GLY A 151 20.20 -8.84 2.05
CA GLY A 151 20.73 -10.01 2.72
C GLY A 151 19.67 -10.92 3.33
N ALA A 152 20.11 -11.69 4.33
CA ALA A 152 19.37 -12.78 4.91
C ALA A 152 18.43 -12.28 6.01
N TRP A 153 17.17 -12.68 5.92
CA TRP A 153 16.14 -12.35 6.90
C TRP A 153 15.56 -13.60 7.51
N SER A 154 15.32 -13.57 8.83
CA SER A 154 14.63 -14.62 9.54
C SER A 154 13.76 -14.08 10.66
N GLY A 155 12.76 -14.86 11.06
CA GLY A 155 11.93 -14.53 12.22
C GLY A 155 10.60 -15.25 12.15
N PHE A 156 9.55 -14.62 12.67
CA PHE A 156 8.26 -15.27 12.88
C PHE A 156 7.11 -14.49 12.28
N TYR A 157 6.13 -15.23 11.78
CA TYR A 157 4.78 -14.72 11.57
C TYR A 157 3.79 -15.49 12.44
N THR A 158 2.79 -14.79 12.95
CA THR A 158 1.78 -15.33 13.85
C THR A 158 0.41 -15.16 13.21
N THR A 159 -0.34 -16.25 13.08
CA THR A 159 -1.71 -16.22 12.54
C THR A 159 -2.69 -15.75 13.60
N THR A 160 -3.54 -14.77 13.29
CA THR A 160 -4.52 -14.19 14.22
C THR A 160 -5.48 -15.25 14.76
N GLU A 161 -6.01 -16.11 13.89
CA GLU A 161 -7.10 -17.03 14.24
C GLU A 161 -6.63 -18.18 15.16
N SER A 162 -5.37 -18.60 15.04
CA SER A 162 -4.83 -19.74 15.80
C SER A 162 -3.80 -19.34 16.85
N GLY A 163 -3.31 -18.10 16.83
CA GLY A 163 -2.14 -17.67 17.61
C GLY A 163 -0.84 -18.41 17.27
N THR A 164 -0.84 -19.26 16.23
CA THR A 164 0.31 -20.10 15.91
C THR A 164 1.40 -19.25 15.27
N SER A 165 2.59 -19.28 15.86
CA SER A 165 3.79 -18.63 15.34
C SER A 165 4.63 -19.62 14.54
N ARG A 166 5.09 -19.22 13.36
CA ARG A 166 5.91 -20.05 12.47
C ARG A 166 7.14 -19.29 12.03
N ARG A 167 8.28 -19.99 12.01
CA ARG A 167 9.55 -19.45 11.54
C ARG A 167 9.50 -19.27 10.01
N CYS A 168 10.15 -18.23 9.53
CA CYS A 168 10.25 -17.89 8.12
C CYS A 168 11.65 -17.34 7.85
N GLU A 169 12.23 -17.72 6.72
CA GLU A 169 13.58 -17.31 6.30
C GLU A 169 13.61 -17.02 4.80
N PHE A 170 14.23 -15.93 4.40
CA PHE A 170 14.32 -15.50 3.01
C PHE A 170 15.52 -14.57 2.80
N GLN A 171 15.92 -14.41 1.54
CA GLN A 171 16.93 -13.46 1.10
C GLN A 171 16.25 -12.30 0.37
N LEU A 172 16.72 -11.07 0.60
CA LEU A 172 16.28 -9.88 -0.13
C LEU A 172 17.44 -9.21 -0.88
N ASP A 173 17.12 -8.72 -2.07
CA ASP A 173 17.91 -7.84 -2.94
C ASP A 173 17.06 -6.59 -3.20
N GLY A 174 17.49 -5.47 -2.64
CA GLY A 174 16.91 -4.15 -2.79
C GLY A 174 17.60 -3.36 -3.89
N ARG A 175 16.84 -2.54 -4.61
CA ARG A 175 17.33 -1.66 -5.67
C ARG A 175 16.55 -0.34 -5.64
N PRO A 176 17.17 0.79 -6.00
CA PRO A 176 16.45 2.04 -6.19
C PRO A 176 15.25 1.85 -7.11
N GLY A 177 14.11 2.41 -6.70
CA GLY A 177 12.89 2.46 -7.50
C GLY A 177 12.97 3.49 -8.63
N ASN A 178 11.90 3.58 -9.41
CA ASN A 178 11.71 4.68 -10.37
C ASN A 178 11.48 6.02 -9.65
N ASN A 179 10.96 5.96 -8.42
CA ASN A 179 10.83 7.08 -7.51
C ASN A 179 11.98 7.02 -6.48
N SER A 180 12.70 8.14 -6.31
CA SER A 180 13.82 8.26 -5.36
C SER A 180 13.42 8.03 -3.90
N ASP A 181 12.13 8.11 -3.58
CA ASP A 181 11.60 7.81 -2.26
C ASP A 181 11.38 6.31 -2.02
N LEU A 182 11.65 5.44 -3.00
CA LEU A 182 11.39 4.01 -2.95
C LEU A 182 12.62 3.15 -3.26
N LEU A 183 12.67 2.01 -2.57
CA LEU A 183 13.38 0.83 -3.01
C LEU A 183 12.40 -0.20 -3.52
N THR A 184 12.69 -0.81 -4.66
CA THR A 184 12.12 -2.11 -5.00
C THR A 184 12.89 -3.20 -4.27
N ILE A 185 12.17 -4.21 -3.76
CA ILE A 185 12.80 -5.39 -3.15
C ILE A 185 12.35 -6.65 -3.88
N LYS A 186 13.29 -7.54 -4.14
CA LYS A 186 13.05 -8.89 -4.65
C LYS A 186 13.72 -9.90 -3.74
N GLY A 187 13.19 -11.09 -3.70
CA GLY A 187 13.74 -12.11 -2.81
C GLY A 187 13.24 -13.50 -3.09
N HIS A 188 13.79 -14.43 -2.33
CA HIS A 188 13.40 -15.83 -2.37
C HIS A 188 13.62 -16.48 -1.01
N GLY A 189 12.89 -17.56 -0.76
CA GLY A 189 13.10 -18.39 0.42
C GLY A 189 12.52 -19.77 0.21
N THR A 190 12.69 -20.62 1.21
CA THR A 190 12.20 -22.00 1.17
C THR A 190 11.35 -22.28 2.39
N ALA A 191 10.25 -23.01 2.18
CA ALA A 191 9.41 -23.55 3.24
C ALA A 191 9.26 -25.06 3.03
N PRO A 192 8.76 -25.82 4.02
CA PRO A 192 8.46 -27.25 3.82
C PRO A 192 7.52 -27.53 2.64
N THR A 193 6.71 -26.54 2.25
CA THR A 193 5.79 -26.60 1.11
C THR A 193 6.42 -26.24 -0.23
N GLY A 194 7.71 -25.91 -0.27
CA GLY A 194 8.46 -25.52 -1.47
C GLY A 194 9.07 -24.13 -1.41
N GLU A 195 9.70 -23.75 -2.51
CA GLU A 195 10.29 -22.42 -2.71
C GLU A 195 9.21 -21.34 -2.87
N TYR A 196 9.55 -20.13 -2.47
CA TYR A 196 8.70 -18.96 -2.64
C TYR A 196 9.52 -17.75 -3.05
N LYS A 197 8.86 -16.82 -3.74
CA LYS A 197 9.44 -15.54 -4.16
C LYS A 197 8.90 -14.42 -3.29
N VAL A 198 9.70 -13.37 -3.12
CA VAL A 198 9.33 -12.12 -2.47
C VAL A 198 9.45 -10.99 -3.49
N SER A 199 8.48 -10.08 -3.50
CA SER A 199 8.55 -8.85 -4.28
C SER A 199 7.81 -7.74 -3.56
N GLY A 200 8.41 -6.57 -3.45
CA GLY A 200 7.91 -5.51 -2.60
C GLY A 200 8.50 -4.14 -2.91
N VAL A 201 8.12 -3.17 -2.08
CA VAL A 201 8.71 -1.84 -2.01
C VAL A 201 8.97 -1.46 -0.55
N VAL A 202 9.97 -0.62 -0.36
CA VAL A 202 10.30 0.02 0.93
C VAL A 202 10.44 1.51 0.68
N SER A 203 9.71 2.34 1.42
CA SER A 203 9.84 3.79 1.34
C SER A 203 11.08 4.28 2.11
N LYS A 204 11.53 5.51 1.83
CA LYS A 204 12.57 6.19 2.64
C LYS A 204 12.25 6.26 4.13
N SER A 205 10.96 6.36 4.48
CA SER A 205 10.47 6.38 5.87
C SER A 205 10.42 4.99 6.51
N GLY A 206 10.88 3.95 5.81
CA GLY A 206 10.88 2.57 6.27
C GLY A 206 9.51 1.89 6.18
N GLN A 207 8.49 2.50 5.56
CA GLN A 207 7.25 1.77 5.31
C GLN A 207 7.52 0.68 4.28
N LEU A 208 7.12 -0.56 4.58
CA LEU A 208 7.39 -1.68 3.70
C LEU A 208 6.10 -2.40 3.32
N THR A 209 6.07 -2.83 2.07
CA THR A 209 5.05 -3.74 1.56
C THR A 209 5.74 -4.79 0.70
N PHE A 210 5.48 -6.07 0.94
CA PHE A 210 5.89 -7.11 0.01
C PHE A 210 4.89 -8.25 -0.08
N ALA A 211 4.84 -8.90 -1.23
CA ALA A 211 4.16 -10.16 -1.40
C ALA A 211 5.14 -11.32 -1.24
N LYS A 212 4.71 -12.31 -0.46
CA LYS A 212 5.27 -13.66 -0.46
C LYS A 212 4.40 -14.53 -1.35
N VAL A 213 5.02 -15.10 -2.38
CA VAL A 213 4.35 -15.88 -3.42
C VAL A 213 4.84 -17.32 -3.41
N TYR A 214 3.93 -18.27 -3.19
CA TYR A 214 4.23 -19.70 -3.30
C TYR A 214 3.13 -20.40 -4.12
N GLY A 215 3.50 -21.00 -5.26
CA GLY A 215 2.54 -21.57 -6.21
C GLY A 215 1.41 -20.59 -6.56
N GLN A 216 0.16 -20.99 -6.29
CA GLN A 216 -1.05 -20.19 -6.53
C GLN A 216 -1.45 -19.27 -5.36
N HIS A 217 -0.60 -19.14 -4.36
CA HIS A 217 -0.96 -18.46 -3.12
C HIS A 217 -0.05 -17.26 -2.87
N THR A 218 -0.68 -16.16 -2.49
CA THR A 218 -0.03 -14.88 -2.21
C THR A 218 -0.46 -14.39 -0.84
N TYR A 219 0.53 -14.01 -0.04
CA TYR A 219 0.35 -13.31 1.22
C TYR A 219 0.99 -11.94 1.12
N LEU A 220 0.21 -10.89 1.40
CA LEU A 220 0.67 -9.52 1.43
C LEU A 220 1.15 -9.19 2.85
N TYR A 221 2.39 -8.75 2.97
CA TYR A 221 3.02 -8.26 4.18
C TYR A 221 3.13 -6.75 4.10
N ARG A 222 2.82 -6.09 5.21
CA ARG A 222 2.70 -4.63 5.32
C ARG A 222 3.17 -4.19 6.70
N GLY A 223 4.06 -3.21 6.76
CA GLY A 223 4.65 -2.84 8.03
C GLY A 223 5.71 -1.77 7.93
N THR A 224 6.66 -1.83 8.86
CA THR A 224 7.77 -0.88 8.98
C THR A 224 9.09 -1.61 9.14
N LEU A 225 10.12 -1.07 8.51
CA LEU A 225 11.52 -1.34 8.76
C LEU A 225 11.94 -0.38 9.86
N THR A 226 12.31 -0.92 10.99
CA THR A 226 12.64 -0.15 12.18
C THR A 226 14.14 0.14 12.25
N ALA A 227 14.51 1.21 12.95
CA ALA A 227 15.91 1.60 13.12
C ALA A 227 16.76 0.53 13.84
N ASP A 228 16.15 -0.39 14.60
CA ASP A 228 16.79 -1.56 15.20
C ASP A 228 16.97 -2.75 14.23
N GLY A 229 16.72 -2.56 12.93
CA GLY A 229 17.00 -3.56 11.89
C GLY A 229 15.94 -4.67 11.80
N PHE A 230 14.70 -4.39 12.18
CA PHE A 230 13.60 -5.36 12.08
C PHE A 230 12.53 -4.90 11.09
N MET A 231 12.02 -5.84 10.31
CA MET A 231 10.74 -5.69 9.64
C MET A 231 9.63 -6.17 10.57
N LYS A 232 8.62 -5.35 10.83
CA LYS A 232 7.46 -5.77 11.63
C LYS A 232 6.15 -5.21 11.08
N GLY A 233 5.06 -5.93 11.26
CA GLY A 233 3.75 -5.47 10.86
C GLY A 233 2.72 -6.58 10.75
N HIS A 234 1.84 -6.46 9.76
CA HIS A 234 0.73 -7.36 9.52
C HIS A 234 0.87 -8.09 8.19
N TRP A 235 0.28 -9.28 8.11
CA TRP A 235 0.13 -9.99 6.85
C TRP A 235 -1.31 -10.42 6.64
N ALA A 236 -1.71 -10.56 5.38
CA ALA A 236 -3.02 -11.07 4.99
C ALA A 236 -2.96 -11.85 3.68
N GLY A 237 -3.78 -12.90 3.57
CA GLY A 237 -3.93 -13.67 2.34
C GLY A 237 -4.72 -14.95 2.55
N LYS A 238 -5.44 -15.40 1.51
CA LYS A 238 -6.27 -16.62 1.52
C LYS A 238 -7.26 -16.68 2.70
N GLY A 239 -7.84 -15.54 3.07
CA GLY A 239 -8.81 -15.45 4.18
C GLY A 239 -8.19 -15.58 5.58
N ALA A 240 -6.86 -15.57 5.69
CA ALA A 240 -6.15 -15.53 6.96
C ALA A 240 -5.38 -14.22 7.10
N SER A 241 -5.09 -13.86 8.34
CA SER A 241 -4.31 -12.66 8.67
C SER A 241 -3.40 -12.91 9.88
N GLY A 242 -2.52 -11.96 10.15
CA GLY A 242 -1.63 -12.07 11.30
C GLY A 242 -0.64 -10.95 11.44
N THR A 243 0.33 -11.17 12.33
CA THR A 243 1.47 -10.28 12.54
C THR A 243 2.77 -10.94 12.10
N PHE A 244 3.82 -10.16 11.90
CA PHE A 244 5.16 -10.68 11.66
C PHE A 244 6.24 -9.81 12.31
N ARG A 245 7.39 -10.43 12.56
CA ARG A 245 8.65 -9.77 12.92
C ARG A 245 9.81 -10.56 12.32
N PHE A 246 10.60 -9.93 11.47
CA PHE A 246 11.81 -10.48 10.86
C PHE A 246 13.01 -9.58 11.16
N GLY A 247 14.18 -10.15 11.38
CA GLY A 247 15.45 -9.45 11.56
C GLY A 247 16.53 -10.03 10.63
N HIS A 248 17.62 -9.29 10.45
CA HIS A 248 18.81 -9.79 9.76
C HIS A 248 19.35 -11.05 10.43
N SER A 249 19.87 -11.97 9.60
CA SER A 249 20.39 -13.29 10.01
C SER A 249 21.88 -13.44 9.73
#